data_AF-A0A354YCK4-F1
#
_entry.id   AF-A0A354YCK4-F1
#
_cell.length_a   1.000
_cell.length_b   1.000
_cell.length_c   1.000
_cell.angle_alpha   90.00
_cell.angle_beta   90.00
_cell.angle_gamma   90.00
#
_symmetry.space_group_name_H-M   'P 1'
#
loop_
_entity.id
_entity.type
_entity.pdbx_description
1 polymer ?
#
loop_
_entity_poly.entity_id
_entity_poly.type
_entity_poly.pdbx_seq_one_letter_code
_entity_poly.pdbx_strand_id
1 'polypeptide(L)'
;AMVASANYGPYDGIAQYRELGWVPIDEEGEAASKTLEYSFDDWTIARMAEKMGKADVAAEFGRRAANWKHAFDDRTGFMRARNRDGSFR
;
A
#
# COMPACT_ATOMS: atom_id res chain seq x y z
N ALA A 1 -12.78 -6.21 -11.63
CA ALA A 1 -11.38 -6.44 -12.03
C ALA A 1 -10.43 -5.73 -11.06
N MET A 2 -10.30 -4.40 -11.10
CA MET A 2 -9.33 -3.63 -10.28
C MET A 2 -9.35 -3.98 -8.78
N VAL A 3 -10.51 -3.87 -8.12
CA VAL A 3 -10.65 -4.21 -6.69
C VAL A 3 -10.28 -5.66 -6.39
N ALA A 4 -10.57 -6.59 -7.30
CA ALA A 4 -10.23 -7.99 -7.11
C ALA A 4 -8.71 -8.21 -7.23
N SER A 5 -8.08 -7.58 -8.23
CA SER A 5 -6.62 -7.62 -8.43
C SER A 5 -5.87 -7.02 -7.24
N ALA A 6 -6.26 -5.81 -6.79
CA ALA A 6 -5.62 -5.13 -5.66
C ALA A 6 -5.86 -5.78 -4.29
N ASN A 7 -6.71 -6.83 -4.24
CA ASN A 7 -7.01 -7.62 -3.05
C ASN A 7 -6.55 -9.08 -3.18
N TYR A 8 -5.83 -9.44 -4.25
CA TYR A 8 -5.33 -10.78 -4.45
C TYR A 8 -4.11 -11.04 -3.55
N GLY A 9 -4.39 -11.49 -2.32
CA GLY A 9 -3.41 -11.64 -1.24
C GLY A 9 -2.13 -12.43 -1.56
N PRO A 10 -2.17 -13.54 -2.33
CA PRO A 10 -0.97 -14.33 -2.62
C PRO A 10 0.10 -13.63 -3.48
N TYR A 11 -0.20 -12.47 -4.08
CA TYR A 11 0.73 -11.78 -4.95
C TYR A 11 1.57 -10.77 -4.19
N ASP A 12 2.89 -10.96 -4.22
CA ASP A 12 3.93 -9.97 -3.90
C ASP A 12 3.69 -9.11 -2.65
N GLY A 13 3.21 -9.73 -1.57
CA GLY A 13 2.99 -9.06 -0.29
C GLY A 13 1.70 -8.23 -0.18
N ILE A 14 0.74 -8.37 -1.12
CA ILE A 14 -0.56 -7.67 -1.05
C ILE A 14 -1.32 -8.00 0.24
N ALA A 15 -1.26 -9.25 0.72
CA ALA A 15 -1.91 -9.61 1.98
C ALA A 15 -1.37 -8.78 3.16
N GLN A 16 -0.05 -8.70 3.29
CA GLN A 16 0.63 -7.94 4.32
C GLN A 16 0.44 -6.44 4.15
N TYR A 17 0.51 -5.92 2.93
CA TYR A 17 0.24 -4.51 2.64
C TYR A 17 -1.15 -4.08 3.10
N ARG A 18 -2.17 -4.94 2.91
CA ARG A 18 -3.54 -4.68 3.37
C ARG A 18 -3.70 -4.79 4.89
N GLU A 19 -2.95 -5.67 5.54
CA GLU A 19 -2.99 -5.89 6.99
C GLU A 19 -2.23 -4.81 7.76
N LEU A 20 -0.99 -4.53 7.34
CA LEU A 20 -0.01 -3.69 8.05
C LEU A 20 -0.01 -2.25 7.54
N GLY A 21 -0.34 -2.03 6.27
CA GLY A 21 -0.15 -0.76 5.59
C GLY A 21 1.20 -0.62 4.88
N TRP A 22 2.05 -1.65 4.89
CA TRP A 22 3.28 -1.72 4.10
C TRP A 22 3.60 -3.18 3.74
N VAL A 23 4.44 -3.36 2.72
CA VAL A 23 5.05 -4.65 2.43
C VAL A 23 6.28 -4.83 3.35
N PRO A 24 6.36 -5.89 4.16
CA PRO A 24 7.49 -6.11 5.07
C PRO A 24 8.70 -6.70 4.33
N ILE A 25 9.88 -6.06 4.47
CA ILE A 25 11.12 -6.40 3.74
C ILE A 25 11.78 -7.72 4.19
N ASP A 26 11.41 -8.20 5.37
CA ASP A 26 11.79 -9.49 5.93
C ASP A 26 10.91 -10.65 5.42
N GLU A 27 9.84 -10.36 4.69
CA GLU A 27 8.98 -11.37 4.04
C GLU A 27 9.01 -11.28 2.50
N GLU A 28 9.20 -10.08 1.94
CA GLU A 28 9.09 -9.83 0.51
C GLU A 28 10.16 -8.85 0.00
N GLY A 29 10.68 -9.08 -1.20
CA GLY A 29 11.71 -8.24 -1.83
C GLY A 29 11.15 -6.91 -2.31
N GLU A 30 12.04 -5.91 -2.49
CA GLU A 30 11.68 -4.60 -3.10
C GLU A 30 10.57 -3.87 -2.34
N ALA A 31 10.41 -4.16 -1.05
CA ALA A 31 9.22 -3.84 -0.28
C ALA A 31 8.92 -2.33 -0.12
N ALA A 32 9.96 -1.50 -0.11
CA ALA A 32 9.79 -0.04 -0.15
C ALA A 32 9.12 0.39 -1.46
N SER A 33 9.64 -0.08 -2.61
CA SER A 33 9.08 0.21 -3.93
C SER A 33 7.65 -0.30 -4.04
N LYS A 34 7.40 -1.57 -3.67
CA LYS A 34 6.05 -2.16 -3.69
C LYS A 34 5.07 -1.37 -2.83
N THR A 35 5.46 -0.94 -1.63
CA THR A 35 4.60 -0.11 -0.77
C THR A 35 4.24 1.23 -1.41
N LEU A 36 5.20 1.88 -2.06
CA LEU A 36 4.97 3.15 -2.76
C LEU A 36 4.07 2.96 -3.99
N GLU A 37 4.36 1.96 -4.81
CA GLU A 37 3.62 1.66 -6.04
C GLU A 37 2.19 1.23 -5.74
N TYR A 38 1.97 0.34 -4.76
CA TYR A 38 0.62 -0.07 -4.37
C TYR A 38 -0.19 1.09 -3.78
N SER A 39 0.47 2.01 -3.06
CA SER A 39 -0.21 3.23 -2.57
C SER A 39 -0.64 4.14 -3.72
N PHE A 40 0.17 4.24 -4.78
CA PHE A 40 -0.21 4.97 -5.98
C PHE A 40 -1.35 4.26 -6.73
N ASP A 41 -1.25 2.95 -6.92
CA ASP A 41 -2.31 2.16 -7.57
C ASP A 41 -3.64 2.29 -6.81
N ASP A 42 -3.61 2.22 -5.48
CA ASP A 42 -4.80 2.42 -4.65
C ASP A 42 -5.39 3.82 -4.82
N TRP A 43 -4.56 4.85 -4.99
CA TRP A 43 -5.05 6.20 -5.32
C TRP A 43 -5.78 6.22 -6.66
N THR A 44 -5.28 5.52 -7.68
CA THR A 44 -5.97 5.44 -8.99
C THR A 44 -7.32 4.72 -8.88
N ILE A 45 -7.38 3.64 -8.08
CA ILE A 45 -8.62 2.90 -7.81
C ILE A 45 -9.62 3.80 -7.08
N ALA A 46 -9.17 4.57 -6.09
CA ALA A 46 -10.02 5.51 -5.36
C ALA A 46 -10.62 6.57 -6.30
N ARG A 47 -9.80 7.19 -7.17
CA ARG A 47 -10.26 8.18 -8.15
C ARG A 47 -11.27 7.60 -9.14
N MET A 48 -11.05 6.36 -9.61
CA MET A 48 -12.00 5.69 -10.47
C MET A 48 -13.32 5.38 -9.74
N ALA A 49 -13.25 4.88 -8.51
CA ALA A 49 -14.42 4.59 -7.70
C ALA A 49 -15.29 5.84 -7.44
N GLU A 50 -14.67 6.99 -7.17
CA GLU A 50 -15.37 8.29 -7.04
C GLU A 50 -16.15 8.65 -8.30
N LYS A 51 -15.51 8.52 -9.48
CA LYS A 51 -16.16 8.80 -10.78
C LYS A 51 -17.31 7.85 -11.07
N MET A 52 -17.30 6.65 -10.50
CA MET A 52 -18.36 5.66 -10.61
C MET A 52 -19.45 5.79 -9.52
N GLY A 53 -19.33 6.75 -8.61
CA GLY A 53 -20.26 6.91 -7.48
C GLY A 53 -20.16 5.83 -6.41
N LYS A 54 -19.04 5.09 -6.35
CA LYS A 54 -18.79 4.01 -5.37
C LYS A 54 -18.05 4.57 -4.15
N ALA A 55 -18.78 5.28 -3.29
CA ALA A 55 -18.20 6.05 -2.18
C ALA A 55 -17.46 5.19 -1.14
N ASP A 56 -17.94 3.98 -0.88
CA ASP A 56 -17.33 3.00 0.03
C ASP A 56 -15.95 2.54 -0.48
N VAL A 57 -15.88 2.15 -1.74
CA VAL A 57 -14.63 1.73 -2.41
C VAL A 57 -13.66 2.91 -2.49
N ALA A 58 -14.16 4.09 -2.86
CA ALA A 58 -13.35 5.31 -2.89
C ALA A 58 -12.73 5.63 -1.52
N ALA A 59 -13.52 5.52 -0.45
CA ALA A 59 -13.04 5.77 0.91
C ALA A 59 -12.03 4.72 1.37
N GLU A 60 -12.24 3.44 1.07
CA GLU A 60 -11.30 2.36 1.40
C GLU A 60 -9.95 2.56 0.72
N PHE A 61 -9.96 2.66 -0.61
CA PHE A 61 -8.74 2.81 -1.40
C PHE A 61 -8.09 4.18 -1.18
N GLY A 62 -8.86 5.21 -0.86
CA GLY A 62 -8.34 6.52 -0.47
C GLY A 62 -7.57 6.49 0.86
N ARG A 63 -8.00 5.66 1.82
CA ARG A 63 -7.22 5.43 3.06
C ARG A 63 -5.93 4.66 2.75
N ARG A 64 -6.02 3.56 2.00
CA ARG A 64 -4.86 2.74 1.63
C ARG A 64 -3.85 3.51 0.78
N ALA A 65 -4.30 4.44 -0.07
CA ALA A 65 -3.43 5.32 -0.82
C ALA A 65 -2.51 6.18 0.06
N ALA A 66 -2.82 6.38 1.35
CA ALA A 66 -1.94 7.06 2.29
C ALA A 66 -0.84 6.17 2.87
N ASN A 67 -0.80 4.88 2.51
CA ASN A 67 0.15 3.90 3.06
C ASN A 67 1.62 4.22 2.71
N TRP A 68 1.88 5.05 1.70
CA TRP A 68 3.24 5.55 1.43
C TRP A 68 3.88 6.20 2.66
N LYS A 69 3.07 6.76 3.57
CA LYS A 69 3.54 7.35 4.84
C LYS A 69 4.20 6.32 5.75
N HIS A 70 3.83 5.04 5.64
CA HIS A 70 4.53 3.99 6.36
C HIS A 70 5.96 3.84 5.83
N ALA A 71 6.23 4.01 4.54
CA ALA A 71 7.60 3.94 4.02
C ALA A 71 8.45 5.19 4.34
N PHE A 72 7.86 6.34 4.68
CA PHE A 72 8.62 7.56 4.94
C PHE A 72 9.27 7.56 6.33
N ASP A 73 10.59 7.69 6.37
CA ASP A 73 11.37 7.82 7.60
C ASP A 73 11.75 9.29 7.86
N ASP A 74 11.01 9.95 8.75
CA ASP A 74 11.24 11.36 9.13
C ASP A 74 12.67 11.64 9.62
N ARG A 75 13.39 10.63 10.13
CA ARG A 75 14.75 10.81 10.64
C ARG A 75 15.78 10.98 9.53
N THR A 76 15.55 10.31 8.42
CA THR A 76 16.48 10.31 7.27
C THR A 76 15.96 11.16 6.11
N GLY A 77 14.65 11.41 6.07
CA GLY A 77 13.98 12.09 4.95
C GLY A 77 13.81 11.22 3.72
N PHE A 78 14.07 9.91 3.82
CA PHE A 78 13.99 8.96 2.71
C PHE A 78 12.83 7.97 2.90
N MET A 79 12.39 7.39 1.78
CA MET A 79 11.56 6.21 1.80
C MET A 79 12.42 4.99 2.14
N ARG A 80 12.05 4.23 3.16
CA ARG A 80 12.77 3.07 3.65
C ARG A 80 11.82 1.89 3.84
N ALA A 81 12.32 0.71 3.54
CA ALA A 81 11.57 -0.51 3.76
C ALA A 81 11.45 -0.79 5.27
N ARG A 82 10.29 -1.29 5.69
CA ARG A 82 10.05 -1.69 7.08
C ARG A 82 10.00 -3.20 7.20
N ASN A 83 10.45 -3.72 8.34
CA ASN A 83 10.21 -5.11 8.73
C ASN A 83 8.75 -5.28 9.21
N ARG A 84 8.31 -6.52 9.41
CA ARG A 84 6.97 -6.81 9.94
C ARG A 84 6.71 -6.14 11.30
N ASP A 85 7.73 -6.01 12.14
CA ASP A 85 7.66 -5.37 13.45
C ASP A 85 7.57 -3.82 13.40
N GLY A 86 7.64 -3.25 12.19
CA GLY A 86 7.56 -1.81 11.95
C GLY A 86 8.90 -1.06 12.06
N SER A 87 9.99 -1.73 12.40
CA SER A 87 11.33 -1.13 12.36
C SER A 87 11.78 -0.88 10.91
N PHE A 88 12.55 0.17 10.69
CA PHE A 88 13.15 0.45 9.38
C PHE A 88 14.45 -0.33 9.19
N ARG A 89 14.65 -0.88 7.99
CA ARG A 89 15.91 -1.46 7.54
C ARG A 89 16.87 -0.40 7.02
#